data_AF-A0ABD5QUT8-F1
#
_entry.id   AF-A0ABD5QUT8-F1
#
_cell.length_a   1.000
_cell.length_b   1.000
_cell.length_c   1.000
_cell.angle_alpha   90.00
_cell.angle_beta   90.00
_cell.angle_gamma   90.00
#
_symmetry.space_group_name_H-M   'P 1'
#
loop_
_entity.id
_entity.type
_entity.pdbx_description
1 polymer ?
#
loop_
_entity_poly.entity_id
_entity_poly.type
_entity_poly.pdbx_seq_one_letter_code
_entity_poly.pdbx_strand_id
1 'polypeptide(L)'
;MDDDAVAEYVEDARSTIEAAPQMDEANTKAAILQSFLTLLDWKIPENTQLEYSVKAFGRTYKVDYALVLEGTPVAFLEAKGVDTPLNDDHEEQLSSYMSNKNVNYGILTNAEKYRFFQRRVTGSEVSVRRVGTADLEALEDRSTLLEAYTKDDIESGEGREKLERINELREATEKLETRKDELARELVEVLIEEVSGSIASLAESESKELIDRLVTEIEREIDSGQNERRDPEGTETLRDHHSDRNDSTGTEYLIAFANGDDLIAEFRGDQQAETFVEAVDYLVREHSIVSKIGEFPYIPGRTRPILHEGASIDGIEMVQPREITGGYYVETNLSSVQKRREIDRLVDHYDFTVEFDGDW
;
A
#
# COMPACT_ATOMS: atom_id res chain seq x y z
N MET A 1 -3.97 8.59 14.64
CA MET A 1 -5.22 8.60 15.44
C MET A 1 -4.87 8.22 16.86
N ASP A 2 -5.64 8.66 17.84
CA ASP A 2 -5.42 8.32 19.26
C ASP A 2 -6.18 7.04 19.59
N ASP A 3 -5.45 5.95 19.83
CA ASP A 3 -6.04 4.63 20.12
C ASP A 3 -6.93 4.67 21.37
N ASP A 4 -6.59 5.50 22.37
CA ASP A 4 -7.40 5.68 23.58
C ASP A 4 -8.74 6.34 23.25
N ALA A 5 -8.76 7.29 22.30
CA ALA A 5 -9.99 7.94 21.86
C ALA A 5 -10.92 7.00 21.08
N VAL A 6 -10.35 6.07 20.30
CA VAL A 6 -11.12 5.02 19.60
C VAL A 6 -11.74 4.07 20.62
N ALA A 7 -10.96 3.62 21.62
CA ALA A 7 -11.44 2.74 22.68
C ALA A 7 -12.56 3.40 23.52
N GLU A 8 -12.38 4.67 23.91
CA GLU A 8 -13.42 5.45 24.62
C GLU A 8 -14.71 5.53 23.79
N TYR A 9 -14.60 5.83 22.49
CA TYR A 9 -15.75 5.85 21.59
C TYR A 9 -16.48 4.49 21.52
N VAL A 10 -15.72 3.40 21.40
CA VAL A 10 -16.28 2.04 21.33
C VAL A 10 -17.02 1.69 22.62
N GLU A 11 -16.45 1.98 23.78
CA GLU A 11 -17.06 1.73 25.08
C GLU A 11 -18.39 2.50 25.24
N ASP A 12 -18.38 3.81 24.94
CA ASP A 12 -19.56 4.68 25.05
C ASP A 12 -20.67 4.28 24.08
N ALA A 13 -20.31 3.98 22.82
CA ALA A 13 -21.24 3.54 21.81
C ALA A 13 -21.88 2.20 22.19
N ARG A 14 -21.08 1.23 22.67
CA ARG A 14 -21.57 -0.07 23.13
C ARG A 14 -22.55 0.10 24.29
N SER A 15 -22.20 0.88 25.31
CA SER A 15 -23.08 1.14 26.46
C SER A 15 -24.42 1.73 26.03
N THR A 16 -24.37 2.66 25.07
CA THR A 16 -25.57 3.30 24.51
C THR A 16 -26.45 2.31 23.74
N ILE A 17 -25.85 1.45 22.93
CA ILE A 17 -26.55 0.40 22.16
C ILE A 17 -27.20 -0.62 23.11
N GLU A 18 -26.49 -1.07 24.14
CA GLU A 18 -27.02 -2.02 25.13
C GLU A 18 -28.21 -1.45 25.90
N ALA A 19 -28.18 -0.14 26.21
CA ALA A 19 -29.29 0.54 26.87
C ALA A 19 -30.51 0.72 25.95
N ALA A 20 -30.30 0.85 24.63
CA ALA A 20 -31.35 1.11 23.64
C ALA A 20 -31.13 0.33 22.32
N PRO A 21 -31.31 -1.00 22.30
CA PRO A 21 -30.98 -1.83 21.13
C PRO A 21 -31.99 -1.73 19.97
N GLN A 22 -33.09 -0.99 20.15
CA GLN A 22 -34.10 -0.74 19.12
C GLN A 22 -34.11 0.74 18.71
N MET A 23 -32.94 1.38 18.78
CA MET A 23 -32.77 2.80 18.49
C MET A 23 -32.92 3.06 16.99
N ASP A 24 -33.83 3.96 16.64
CA ASP A 24 -34.06 4.39 15.26
C ASP A 24 -32.93 5.28 14.74
N GLU A 25 -32.94 5.57 13.43
CA GLU A 25 -31.88 6.34 12.76
C GLU A 25 -31.66 7.73 13.37
N ALA A 26 -32.73 8.43 13.77
CA ALA A 26 -32.62 9.78 14.34
C ALA A 26 -31.90 9.76 15.69
N ASN A 27 -32.22 8.79 16.54
CA ASN A 27 -31.56 8.61 17.81
C ASN A 27 -30.13 8.07 17.63
N THR A 28 -29.87 7.14 16.70
CA THR A 28 -28.50 6.68 16.39
C THR A 28 -27.60 7.85 15.99
N LYS A 29 -28.11 8.73 15.12
CA LYS A 29 -27.42 9.95 14.70
C LYS A 29 -27.07 10.86 15.87
N ALA A 30 -28.03 11.09 16.77
CA ALA A 30 -27.85 12.01 17.88
C ALA A 30 -27.03 11.44 19.05
N ALA A 31 -27.18 10.15 19.37
CA ALA A 31 -26.63 9.53 20.56
C ALA A 31 -25.21 8.96 20.36
N ILE A 32 -24.86 8.56 19.13
CA ILE A 32 -23.59 7.86 18.86
C ILE A 32 -22.78 8.57 17.77
N LEU A 33 -23.38 8.84 16.60
CA LEU A 33 -22.61 9.24 15.42
C LEU A 33 -22.01 10.66 15.52
N GLN A 34 -22.49 11.51 16.43
CA GLN A 34 -21.84 12.79 16.71
C GLN A 34 -20.44 12.61 17.32
N SER A 35 -20.29 11.65 18.24
CA SER A 35 -18.99 11.30 18.83
C SER A 35 -18.09 10.65 17.78
N PHE A 36 -18.64 9.82 16.89
CA PHE A 36 -17.89 9.23 15.78
C PHE A 36 -17.34 10.29 14.81
N LEU A 37 -18.15 11.29 14.47
CA LEU A 37 -17.68 12.40 13.64
C LEU A 37 -16.57 13.19 14.34
N THR A 38 -16.72 13.42 15.64
CA THR A 38 -15.70 14.11 16.45
C THR A 38 -14.39 13.33 16.51
N LEU A 39 -14.46 12.00 16.64
CA LEU A 39 -13.31 11.10 16.59
C LEU A 39 -12.52 11.22 15.27
N LEU A 40 -13.21 11.50 14.18
CA LEU A 40 -12.63 11.73 12.85
C LEU A 40 -12.29 13.21 12.57
N ASP A 41 -12.36 14.09 13.57
CA ASP A 41 -12.14 15.54 13.49
C ASP A 41 -13.17 16.31 12.63
N TRP A 42 -14.36 15.73 12.46
CA TRP A 42 -15.50 16.36 11.80
C TRP A 42 -16.48 16.94 12.84
N LYS A 43 -16.71 18.26 12.77
CA LYS A 43 -17.49 19.05 13.72
C LYS A 43 -18.68 19.70 13.04
N ILE A 44 -19.86 19.54 13.65
CA ILE A 44 -21.08 20.21 13.23
C ILE A 44 -21.21 21.55 13.99
N PRO A 45 -21.56 22.68 13.34
CA PRO A 45 -21.78 22.87 11.90
C PRO A 45 -20.54 23.39 11.15
N GLU A 46 -19.35 23.29 11.75
CA GLU A 46 -18.12 23.92 11.26
C GLU A 46 -17.67 23.38 9.89
N ASN A 47 -17.43 22.08 9.81
CA ASN A 47 -16.94 21.39 8.61
C ASN A 47 -17.85 20.21 8.24
N THR A 48 -19.06 20.16 8.82
CA THR A 48 -20.06 19.12 8.57
C THR A 48 -21.44 19.72 8.38
N GLN A 49 -22.10 19.38 7.27
CA GLN A 49 -23.46 19.82 6.94
C GLN A 49 -24.45 18.66 7.09
N LEU A 50 -25.54 18.91 7.80
CA LEU A 50 -26.63 17.93 7.98
C LEU A 50 -27.64 17.97 6.82
N GLU A 51 -28.23 16.81 6.51
CA GLU A 51 -29.28 16.66 5.50
C GLU A 51 -28.92 17.28 4.12
N TYR A 52 -27.68 17.07 3.68
CA TYR A 52 -27.16 17.71 2.49
C TYR A 52 -27.85 17.21 1.22
N SER A 53 -28.40 18.13 0.44
CA SER A 53 -29.23 17.79 -0.71
C SER A 53 -28.42 17.45 -1.97
N VAL A 54 -28.54 16.22 -2.43
CA VAL A 54 -27.94 15.68 -3.65
C VAL A 54 -28.99 15.56 -4.75
N LYS A 55 -28.85 16.35 -5.81
CA LYS A 55 -29.67 16.19 -7.03
C LYS A 55 -29.08 15.09 -7.89
N ALA A 56 -29.82 14.00 -8.05
CA ALA A 56 -29.43 12.85 -8.87
C ALA A 56 -30.64 12.34 -9.66
N PHE A 57 -30.47 12.06 -10.96
CA PHE A 57 -31.52 11.50 -11.82
C PHE A 57 -32.89 12.20 -11.75
N GLY A 58 -32.89 13.54 -11.65
CA GLY A 58 -34.12 14.34 -11.58
C GLY A 58 -34.84 14.29 -10.23
N ARG A 59 -34.28 13.63 -9.20
CA ARG A 59 -34.76 13.62 -7.82
C ARG A 59 -33.76 14.32 -6.90
N THR A 60 -34.25 14.87 -5.79
CA THR A 60 -33.40 15.40 -4.72
C THR A 60 -33.38 14.38 -3.60
N TYR A 61 -32.20 13.88 -3.31
CA TYR A 61 -31.92 13.02 -2.17
C TYR A 61 -31.22 13.83 -1.08
N LYS A 62 -31.22 13.32 0.14
CA LYS A 62 -30.51 13.91 1.27
C LYS A 62 -29.59 12.86 1.85
N VAL A 63 -28.31 13.21 1.97
CA VAL A 63 -27.36 12.43 2.77
C VAL A 63 -27.36 13.00 4.19
N ASP A 64 -27.22 12.13 5.18
CA ASP A 64 -27.31 12.53 6.59
C ASP A 64 -26.23 13.53 6.99
N TYR A 65 -24.98 13.23 6.62
CA TYR A 65 -23.85 14.11 6.87
C TYR A 65 -23.01 14.27 5.61
N ALA A 66 -22.77 15.52 5.22
CA ALA A 66 -21.74 15.88 4.26
C ALA A 66 -20.55 16.51 4.98
N LEU A 67 -19.38 15.90 4.84
CA LEU A 67 -18.13 16.37 5.40
C LEU A 67 -17.49 17.31 4.37
N VAL A 68 -17.20 18.54 4.77
CA VAL A 68 -16.93 19.67 3.87
C VAL A 68 -15.57 20.27 4.15
N LEU A 69 -14.73 20.33 3.10
CA LEU A 69 -13.49 21.10 3.09
C LEU A 69 -13.63 22.25 2.10
N GLU A 70 -13.24 23.46 2.51
CA GLU A 70 -13.28 24.67 1.68
C GLU A 70 -14.64 24.89 0.96
N GLY A 71 -15.75 24.54 1.62
CA GLY A 71 -17.10 24.66 1.08
C GLY A 71 -17.52 23.57 0.08
N THR A 72 -16.66 22.57 -0.17
CA THR A 72 -16.94 21.42 -1.05
C THR A 72 -17.08 20.12 -0.25
N PRO A 73 -18.15 19.33 -0.44
CA PRO A 73 -18.25 18.01 0.16
C PRO A 73 -17.15 17.07 -0.35
N VAL A 74 -16.37 16.50 0.57
CA VAL A 74 -15.28 15.55 0.27
C VAL A 74 -15.61 14.14 0.72
N ALA A 75 -16.44 14.00 1.76
CA ALA A 75 -16.94 12.72 2.23
C ALA A 75 -18.44 12.78 2.56
N PHE A 76 -19.08 11.61 2.52
CA PHE A 76 -20.46 11.41 2.94
C PHE A 76 -20.53 10.36 4.05
N LEU A 77 -21.35 10.61 5.07
CA LEU A 77 -21.74 9.60 6.05
C LEU A 77 -23.26 9.43 5.99
N GLU A 78 -23.69 8.21 5.69
CA GLU A 78 -25.08 7.77 5.67
C GLU A 78 -25.35 6.89 6.89
N ALA A 79 -26.36 7.24 7.67
CA ALA A 79 -26.71 6.54 8.90
C ALA A 79 -27.93 5.65 8.70
N LYS A 80 -28.05 4.62 9.54
CA LYS A 80 -29.25 3.80 9.74
C LYS A 80 -29.51 3.63 11.24
N GLY A 81 -30.72 3.22 11.60
CA GLY A 81 -31.03 2.86 12.99
C GLY A 81 -30.19 1.68 13.45
N VAL A 82 -29.85 1.59 14.74
CA VAL A 82 -29.17 0.42 15.32
C VAL A 82 -29.98 -0.85 15.03
N ASP A 83 -31.30 -0.73 15.08
CA ASP A 83 -32.26 -1.78 14.76
C ASP A 83 -32.33 -2.19 13.28
N THR A 84 -31.59 -1.51 12.41
CA THR A 84 -31.68 -1.62 10.96
C THR A 84 -30.38 -2.21 10.39
N PRO A 85 -30.39 -3.48 9.96
CA PRO A 85 -29.24 -4.11 9.33
C PRO A 85 -28.83 -3.40 8.03
N LEU A 86 -27.52 -3.26 7.81
CA LEU A 86 -26.97 -2.74 6.57
C LEU A 86 -27.10 -3.77 5.43
N ASN A 87 -27.62 -3.34 4.29
CA ASN A 87 -27.83 -4.16 3.10
C ASN A 87 -27.27 -3.47 1.85
N ASP A 88 -27.32 -4.16 0.71
CA ASP A 88 -26.74 -3.67 -0.55
C ASP A 88 -27.52 -2.47 -1.13
N ASP A 89 -28.83 -2.36 -0.90
CA ASP A 89 -29.63 -1.21 -1.33
C ASP A 89 -29.12 0.09 -0.67
N HIS A 90 -28.74 0.04 0.62
CA HIS A 90 -28.14 1.18 1.31
C HIS A 90 -26.79 1.58 0.70
N GLU A 91 -26.00 0.60 0.25
CA GLU A 91 -24.70 0.88 -0.39
C GLU A 91 -24.86 1.46 -1.79
N GLU A 92 -25.79 0.93 -2.59
CA GLU A 92 -26.11 1.46 -3.91
C GLU A 92 -26.58 2.91 -3.81
N GLN A 93 -27.39 3.22 -2.78
CA GLN A 93 -27.84 4.58 -2.48
C GLN A 93 -26.65 5.52 -2.21
N LEU A 94 -25.76 5.17 -1.28
CA LEU A 94 -24.57 5.97 -0.96
C LEU A 94 -23.66 6.13 -2.18
N SER A 95 -23.40 5.03 -2.90
CA SER A 95 -22.54 5.00 -4.10
C SER A 95 -23.05 5.91 -5.21
N SER A 96 -24.37 5.95 -5.40
CA SER A 96 -25.03 6.85 -6.34
C SER A 96 -24.81 8.32 -5.96
N TYR A 97 -24.92 8.66 -4.67
CA TYR A 97 -24.69 10.04 -4.21
C TYR A 97 -23.23 10.47 -4.42
N MET A 98 -22.29 9.60 -4.03
CA MET A 98 -20.85 9.84 -4.22
C MET A 98 -20.51 10.08 -5.69
N SER A 99 -21.01 9.22 -6.57
CA SER A 99 -20.77 9.31 -8.01
C SER A 99 -21.35 10.60 -8.63
N ASN A 100 -22.58 10.97 -8.26
CA ASN A 100 -23.24 12.15 -8.81
C ASN A 100 -22.64 13.49 -8.34
N LYS A 101 -22.01 13.52 -7.16
CA LYS A 101 -21.41 14.72 -6.58
C LYS A 101 -19.90 14.75 -6.62
N ASN A 102 -19.27 13.74 -7.22
CA ASN A 102 -17.82 13.56 -7.24
C ASN A 102 -17.20 13.58 -5.84
N VAL A 103 -17.89 12.98 -4.88
CA VAL A 103 -17.42 12.85 -3.49
C VAL A 103 -16.58 11.58 -3.39
N ASN A 104 -15.38 11.71 -2.82
CA ASN A 104 -14.35 10.68 -2.90
C ASN A 104 -14.44 9.63 -1.80
N TYR A 105 -15.00 10.01 -0.65
CA TYR A 105 -15.04 9.16 0.55
C TYR A 105 -16.49 8.93 1.00
N GLY A 106 -16.79 7.74 1.49
CA GLY A 106 -18.11 7.37 1.97
C GLY A 106 -18.05 6.46 3.20
N ILE A 107 -18.95 6.69 4.16
CA ILE A 107 -19.16 5.83 5.32
C ILE A 107 -20.66 5.49 5.38
N LEU A 108 -20.98 4.20 5.47
CA LEU A 108 -22.33 3.71 5.78
C LEU A 108 -22.30 3.01 7.12
N THR A 109 -23.17 3.40 8.05
CA THR A 109 -23.16 2.81 9.39
C THR A 109 -24.54 2.76 10.06
N ASN A 110 -24.76 1.73 10.87
CA ASN A 110 -25.85 1.64 11.84
C ASN A 110 -25.34 1.72 13.29
N ALA A 111 -24.16 2.29 13.50
CA ALA A 111 -23.37 2.33 14.73
C ALA A 111 -22.81 0.97 15.24
N GLU A 112 -23.42 -0.16 14.91
CA GLU A 112 -22.85 -1.49 15.17
C GLU A 112 -21.86 -1.94 14.09
N LYS A 113 -22.13 -1.56 12.84
CA LYS A 113 -21.31 -1.90 11.67
C LYS A 113 -20.97 -0.66 10.88
N TYR A 114 -19.75 -0.63 10.37
CA TYR A 114 -19.20 0.45 9.56
C TYR A 114 -18.73 -0.13 8.25
N ARG A 115 -19.14 0.48 7.14
CA ARG A 115 -18.68 0.15 5.80
C ARG A 115 -18.08 1.41 5.18
N PHE A 116 -16.85 1.29 4.72
CA PHE A 116 -16.04 2.39 4.21
C PHE A 116 -15.91 2.27 2.70
N PHE A 117 -16.06 3.38 1.98
CA PHE A 117 -16.11 3.42 0.52
C PHE A 117 -15.19 4.50 -0.04
N GLN A 118 -14.54 4.17 -1.16
CA GLN A 118 -13.75 5.11 -1.94
C GLN A 118 -14.28 5.17 -3.37
N ARG A 119 -14.51 6.38 -3.87
CA ARG A 119 -14.75 6.62 -5.30
C ARG A 119 -13.41 6.75 -6.01
N ARG A 120 -13.24 6.01 -7.10
CA ARG A 120 -12.08 6.05 -7.99
C ARG A 120 -12.49 6.38 -9.41
N VAL A 121 -11.60 7.04 -10.12
CA VAL A 121 -11.72 7.32 -11.55
C VAL A 121 -10.54 6.69 -12.25
N THR A 122 -10.79 5.67 -13.06
CA THR A 122 -9.77 4.99 -13.86
C THR A 122 -10.08 5.23 -15.33
N GLY A 123 -9.33 6.13 -15.96
CA GLY A 123 -9.65 6.61 -17.31
C GLY A 123 -11.02 7.31 -17.33
N SER A 124 -11.97 6.77 -18.10
CA SER A 124 -13.35 7.28 -18.15
C SER A 124 -14.32 6.55 -17.20
N GLU A 125 -13.87 5.51 -16.50
CA GLU A 125 -14.73 4.72 -15.61
C GLU A 125 -14.71 5.30 -14.19
N VAL A 126 -15.90 5.58 -13.65
CA VAL A 126 -16.09 5.96 -12.25
C VAL A 126 -16.60 4.74 -11.50
N SER A 127 -15.89 4.31 -10.48
CA SER A 127 -16.32 3.23 -9.60
C SER A 127 -16.32 3.69 -8.15
N VAL A 128 -17.29 3.20 -7.36
CA VAL A 128 -17.28 3.32 -5.91
C VAL A 128 -17.06 1.92 -5.37
N ARG A 129 -16.01 1.73 -4.57
CA ARG A 129 -15.63 0.43 -4.03
C ARG A 129 -15.65 0.46 -2.51
N ARG A 130 -16.10 -0.63 -1.90
CA ARG A 130 -15.96 -0.84 -0.46
C ARG A 130 -14.49 -1.11 -0.16
N VAL A 131 -13.87 -0.22 0.61
CA VAL A 131 -12.45 -0.30 0.99
C VAL A 131 -12.25 -0.83 2.42
N GLY A 132 -13.33 -1.13 3.14
CA GLY A 132 -13.23 -1.79 4.43
C GLY A 132 -14.58 -1.95 5.11
N THR A 133 -14.63 -2.87 6.07
CA THR A 133 -15.74 -3.05 6.98
C THR A 133 -15.20 -3.28 8.38
N ALA A 134 -15.94 -2.81 9.38
CA ALA A 134 -15.63 -3.07 10.78
C ALA A 134 -16.94 -3.20 11.57
N ASP A 135 -17.01 -4.19 12.46
CA ASP A 135 -17.99 -4.14 13.55
C ASP A 135 -17.46 -3.18 14.63
N LEU A 136 -18.35 -2.66 15.49
CA LEU A 136 -18.01 -1.65 16.50
C LEU A 136 -16.81 -2.05 17.36
N GLU A 137 -16.81 -3.27 17.91
CA GLU A 137 -15.71 -3.78 18.75
C GLU A 137 -14.38 -3.92 17.99
N ALA A 138 -14.43 -4.03 16.67
CA ALA A 138 -13.25 -4.17 15.83
C ALA A 138 -12.73 -2.81 15.32
N LEU A 139 -13.33 -1.67 15.71
CA LEU A 139 -12.84 -0.36 15.30
C LEU A 139 -11.46 -0.03 15.88
N GLU A 140 -11.16 -0.51 17.08
CA GLU A 140 -9.85 -0.36 17.73
C GLU A 140 -8.73 -0.97 16.87
N ASP A 141 -9.01 -2.10 16.23
CA ASP A 141 -8.08 -2.79 15.32
C ASP A 141 -8.11 -2.24 13.88
N ARG A 142 -8.67 -1.04 13.66
CA ARG A 142 -8.89 -0.47 12.31
C ARG A 142 -8.38 0.96 12.21
N SER A 143 -7.35 1.30 12.97
CA SER A 143 -6.77 2.64 13.06
C SER A 143 -6.40 3.21 11.68
N THR A 144 -5.67 2.47 10.81
CA THR A 144 -5.31 2.95 9.45
C THR A 144 -6.54 3.29 8.63
N LEU A 145 -7.57 2.46 8.73
CA LEU A 145 -8.80 2.63 7.99
C LEU A 145 -9.56 3.84 8.49
N LEU A 146 -9.64 4.06 9.80
CA LEU A 146 -10.29 5.23 10.40
C LEU A 146 -9.52 6.52 10.10
N GLU A 147 -8.20 6.49 10.25
CA GLU A 147 -7.29 7.59 9.93
C GLU A 147 -7.54 8.14 8.54
N ALA A 148 -7.67 7.25 7.55
CA ALA A 148 -7.90 7.65 6.17
C ALA A 148 -9.20 8.44 5.92
N TYR A 149 -10.12 8.47 6.89
CA TYR A 149 -11.36 9.26 6.87
C TYR A 149 -11.35 10.46 7.83
N THR A 150 -10.25 10.69 8.54
CA THR A 150 -10.07 11.89 9.36
C THR A 150 -10.00 13.13 8.47
N LYS A 151 -10.39 14.26 9.03
CA LYS A 151 -10.34 15.55 8.34
C LYS A 151 -8.94 15.84 7.76
N ASP A 152 -7.90 15.65 8.57
CA ASP A 152 -6.54 16.05 8.23
C ASP A 152 -5.91 15.14 7.16
N ASP A 153 -6.15 13.83 7.22
CA ASP A 153 -5.70 12.90 6.17
C ASP A 153 -6.41 13.14 4.84
N ILE A 154 -7.71 13.43 4.87
CA ILE A 154 -8.46 13.74 3.64
C ILE A 154 -7.97 15.08 3.05
N GLU A 155 -7.71 16.08 3.88
CA GLU A 155 -7.26 17.41 3.46
C GLU A 155 -5.84 17.40 2.88
N SER A 156 -4.92 16.66 3.51
CA SER A 156 -3.55 16.49 3.05
C SER A 156 -3.43 15.57 1.82
N GLY A 157 -4.40 14.69 1.62
CA GLY A 157 -4.39 13.67 0.57
C GLY A 157 -3.82 12.32 1.01
N GLU A 158 -3.25 12.23 2.22
CA GLU A 158 -2.73 11.00 2.81
C GLU A 158 -3.81 9.92 2.96
N GLY A 159 -5.07 10.30 3.20
CA GLY A 159 -6.17 9.36 3.30
C GLY A 159 -6.37 8.54 2.03
N ARG A 160 -6.12 9.14 0.85
CA ARG A 160 -6.18 8.40 -0.43
C ARG A 160 -5.06 7.36 -0.50
N GLU A 161 -3.85 7.71 -0.08
CA GLU A 161 -2.67 6.85 -0.11
C GLU A 161 -2.82 5.68 0.86
N LYS A 162 -3.31 5.93 2.08
CA LYS A 162 -3.64 4.88 3.05
C LYS A 162 -4.66 3.88 2.49
N LEU A 163 -5.73 4.37 1.85
CA LEU A 163 -6.72 3.49 1.23
C LEU A 163 -6.16 2.73 0.03
N GLU A 164 -5.31 3.34 -0.79
CA GLU A 164 -4.65 2.64 -1.90
C GLU A 164 -3.78 1.50 -1.37
N ARG A 165 -2.94 1.77 -0.36
CA ARG A 165 -2.11 0.76 0.32
C ARG A 165 -2.95 -0.38 0.88
N ILE A 166 -4.03 -0.08 1.60
CA ILE A 166 -4.95 -1.10 2.15
C ILE A 166 -5.48 -2.01 1.03
N ASN A 167 -5.86 -1.45 -0.12
CA ASN A 167 -6.40 -2.24 -1.22
C ASN A 167 -5.32 -3.10 -1.89
N GLU A 168 -4.11 -2.57 -2.11
CA GLU A 168 -2.99 -3.35 -2.64
C GLU A 168 -2.64 -4.54 -1.76
N LEU A 169 -2.61 -4.33 -0.44
CA LEU A 169 -2.34 -5.38 0.55
C LEU A 169 -3.42 -6.45 0.57
N ARG A 170 -4.69 -6.07 0.43
CA ARG A 170 -5.80 -7.04 0.32
C ARG A 170 -5.74 -7.85 -0.96
N GLU A 171 -5.47 -7.21 -2.09
CA GLU A 171 -5.28 -7.93 -3.36
C GLU A 171 -4.08 -8.88 -3.30
N ALA A 172 -3.01 -8.50 -2.60
CA ALA A 172 -1.87 -9.37 -2.36
C ALA A 172 -2.25 -10.57 -1.49
N THR A 173 -3.00 -10.33 -0.40
CA THR A 173 -3.49 -11.37 0.51
C THR A 173 -4.37 -12.38 -0.24
N GLU A 174 -5.36 -11.92 -0.99
CA GLU A 174 -6.24 -12.78 -1.79
C GLU A 174 -5.45 -13.65 -2.79
N LYS A 175 -4.42 -13.08 -3.44
CA LYS A 175 -3.54 -13.81 -4.36
C LYS A 175 -2.69 -14.85 -3.62
N LEU A 176 -2.14 -14.52 -2.45
CA LEU A 176 -1.34 -15.44 -1.63
C LEU A 176 -2.19 -16.62 -1.16
N GLU A 177 -3.40 -16.38 -0.69
CA GLU A 177 -4.32 -17.42 -0.24
C GLU A 177 -4.78 -18.32 -1.40
N THR A 178 -5.22 -17.70 -2.50
CA THR A 178 -5.76 -18.44 -3.67
C THR A 178 -4.69 -19.28 -4.36
N ARG A 179 -3.44 -18.79 -4.42
CA ARG A 179 -2.32 -19.47 -5.07
C ARG A 179 -1.38 -20.16 -4.08
N LYS A 180 -1.78 -20.36 -2.82
CA LYS A 180 -0.92 -20.88 -1.76
C LYS A 180 -0.19 -22.17 -2.14
N ASP A 181 -0.92 -23.19 -2.60
CA ASP A 181 -0.34 -24.47 -2.98
C ASP A 181 0.51 -24.42 -4.26
N GLU A 182 0.26 -23.45 -5.14
CA GLU A 182 1.05 -23.21 -6.35
C GLU A 182 2.37 -22.54 -5.99
N LEU A 183 2.31 -21.40 -5.28
CA LEU A 183 3.47 -20.64 -4.81
C LEU A 183 4.38 -21.47 -3.91
N ALA A 184 3.80 -22.30 -3.02
CA ALA A 184 4.60 -23.20 -2.18
C ALA A 184 5.36 -24.23 -3.02
N ARG A 185 4.77 -24.74 -4.09
CA ARG A 185 5.44 -25.70 -4.99
C ARG A 185 6.54 -25.03 -5.80
N GLU A 186 6.28 -23.83 -6.33
CA GLU A 186 7.30 -23.01 -7.02
C GLU A 186 8.53 -22.78 -6.11
N LEU A 187 8.31 -22.47 -4.81
CA LEU A 187 9.39 -22.30 -3.84
C LEU A 187 10.13 -23.62 -3.54
N VAL A 188 9.41 -24.74 -3.44
CA VAL A 188 9.99 -26.07 -3.24
C VAL A 188 10.88 -26.48 -4.41
N GLU A 189 10.47 -26.20 -5.66
CA GLU A 189 11.24 -26.51 -6.86
C GLU A 189 12.61 -25.82 -6.82
N VAL A 190 12.63 -24.52 -6.51
CA VAL A 190 13.89 -23.75 -6.33
C VAL A 190 14.77 -24.37 -5.23
N LEU A 191 14.20 -24.73 -4.08
CA LEU A 191 14.97 -25.33 -2.98
C LEU A 191 15.50 -26.73 -3.30
N ILE A 192 14.77 -27.52 -4.08
CA ILE A 192 15.21 -28.85 -4.51
C ILE A 192 16.36 -28.73 -5.51
N GLU A 193 16.26 -27.79 -6.46
CA GLU A 193 17.25 -27.56 -7.50
C GLU A 193 18.55 -26.96 -6.94
N GLU A 194 18.46 -25.95 -6.08
CA GLU A 194 19.62 -25.23 -5.55
C GLU A 194 20.27 -25.90 -4.33
N VAL A 195 19.52 -26.72 -3.58
CA VAL A 195 20.00 -27.33 -2.33
C VAL A 195 20.04 -28.86 -2.40
N SER A 196 18.88 -29.52 -2.38
CA SER A 196 18.79 -30.99 -2.43
C SER A 196 17.35 -31.50 -2.49
N GLY A 197 17.08 -32.51 -3.31
CA GLY A 197 15.80 -33.25 -3.27
C GLY A 197 15.50 -33.95 -1.92
N SER A 198 16.49 -34.12 -1.04
CA SER A 198 16.29 -34.73 0.28
C SER A 198 15.43 -33.88 1.23
N ILE A 199 15.35 -32.56 1.01
CA ILE A 199 14.58 -31.64 1.84
C ILE A 199 13.15 -31.40 1.31
N ALA A 200 12.73 -32.02 0.21
CA ALA A 200 11.46 -31.74 -0.47
C ALA A 200 10.24 -31.71 0.47
N SER A 201 10.10 -32.72 1.34
CA SER A 201 8.96 -32.79 2.27
C SER A 201 8.99 -31.71 3.35
N LEU A 202 10.18 -31.29 3.80
CA LEU A 202 10.32 -30.19 4.77
C LEU A 202 10.09 -28.85 4.08
N ALA A 203 10.68 -28.66 2.90
CA ALA A 203 10.49 -27.46 2.09
C ALA A 203 9.01 -27.21 1.78
N GLU A 204 8.22 -28.26 1.51
CA GLU A 204 6.78 -28.12 1.23
C GLU A 204 6.01 -27.59 2.44
N SER A 205 6.21 -28.13 3.64
CA SER A 205 5.53 -27.65 4.83
C SER A 205 5.95 -26.23 5.19
N GLU A 206 7.25 -25.94 5.15
CA GLU A 206 7.80 -24.64 5.51
C GLU A 206 7.40 -23.55 4.52
N SER A 207 7.29 -23.88 3.22
CA SER A 207 6.85 -22.92 2.19
C SER A 207 5.39 -22.51 2.38
N LYS A 208 4.51 -23.47 2.74
CA LYS A 208 3.10 -23.18 3.03
C LYS A 208 2.97 -22.33 4.30
N GLU A 209 3.74 -22.66 5.34
CA GLU A 209 3.75 -21.89 6.59
C GLU A 209 4.32 -20.48 6.39
N LEU A 210 5.33 -20.31 5.54
CA LEU A 210 5.84 -18.98 5.17
C LEU A 210 4.75 -18.12 4.52
N ILE A 211 3.99 -18.68 3.58
CA ILE A 211 2.89 -17.96 2.93
C ILE A 211 1.81 -17.57 3.96
N ASP A 212 1.43 -18.49 4.87
CA ASP A 212 0.47 -18.20 5.93
C ASP A 212 0.93 -17.09 6.86
N ARG A 213 2.22 -17.11 7.25
CA ARG A 213 2.82 -16.06 8.07
C ARG A 213 2.82 -14.71 7.35
N LEU A 214 3.13 -14.70 6.04
CA LEU A 214 3.11 -13.47 5.25
C LEU A 214 1.69 -12.90 5.14
N VAL A 215 0.68 -13.74 4.92
CA VAL A 215 -0.73 -13.32 4.93
C VAL A 215 -1.07 -12.68 6.28
N THR A 216 -0.76 -13.35 7.38
CA THR A 216 -1.03 -12.84 8.74
C THR A 216 -0.35 -11.49 8.98
N GLU A 217 0.87 -11.32 8.50
CA GLU A 217 1.62 -10.07 8.70
C GLU A 217 1.04 -8.92 7.88
N ILE A 218 0.62 -9.19 6.64
CA ILE A 218 -0.07 -8.20 5.80
C ILE A 218 -1.40 -7.79 6.43
N GLU A 219 -2.17 -8.74 6.97
CA GLU A 219 -3.44 -8.44 7.65
C GLU A 219 -3.24 -7.53 8.86
N ARG A 220 -2.19 -7.74 9.65
CA ARG A 220 -1.82 -6.85 10.75
C ARG A 220 -1.46 -5.44 10.28
N GLU A 221 -0.75 -5.31 9.16
CA GLU A 221 -0.42 -4.00 8.59
C GLU A 221 -1.70 -3.25 8.18
N ILE A 222 -2.65 -3.94 7.55
CA ILE A 222 -3.95 -3.36 7.15
C ILE A 222 -4.72 -2.85 8.39
N ASP A 223 -4.73 -3.66 9.45
CA ASP A 223 -5.56 -3.43 10.62
C ASP A 223 -4.97 -2.36 11.54
N SER A 224 -3.70 -2.49 11.90
CA SER A 224 -3.13 -1.74 13.03
C SER A 224 -2.48 -0.39 12.68
N GLY A 225 -2.17 -0.09 11.41
CA GLY A 225 -1.44 1.13 11.05
C GLY A 225 -0.05 1.26 11.69
N GLN A 226 0.31 0.27 12.51
CA GLN A 226 1.59 0.17 13.16
C GLN A 226 2.52 -0.49 12.16
N ASN A 227 3.23 0.36 11.43
CA ASN A 227 4.66 0.17 11.34
C ASN A 227 5.13 -0.05 12.78
N GLU A 228 5.51 -1.28 13.16
CA GLU A 228 5.93 -1.62 14.51
C GLU A 228 6.83 -0.50 15.05
N ARG A 229 6.31 0.33 15.95
CA ARG A 229 7.14 0.87 17.01
C ARG A 229 7.46 -0.35 17.86
N ARG A 230 8.49 -1.08 17.44
CA ARG A 230 9.23 -1.94 18.35
C ARG A 230 9.70 -1.02 19.47
N ASP A 231 8.99 -1.03 20.60
CA ASP A 231 9.59 -0.59 21.84
C ASP A 231 10.81 -1.48 22.08
N PRO A 232 12.03 -0.91 22.06
CA PRO A 232 13.24 -1.65 22.35
C PRO A 232 13.48 -1.57 23.86
N GLU A 233 12.91 -2.49 24.60
CA GLU A 233 13.35 -2.79 25.97
C GLU A 233 13.65 -4.30 26.08
N GLY A 234 14.91 -4.75 25.98
CA GLY A 234 16.12 -3.96 25.90
C GLY A 234 17.30 -4.67 25.27
N THR A 235 18.07 -3.89 24.53
CA THR A 235 19.51 -3.83 24.75
C THR A 235 19.90 -2.36 24.59
N GLU A 236 20.74 -1.91 25.51
CA GLU A 236 20.90 -0.55 25.99
C GLU A 236 21.23 0.52 24.93
N THR A 237 20.51 1.64 25.03
CA THR A 237 20.93 3.05 24.83
C THR A 237 21.64 3.41 23.51
N LEU A 238 21.17 4.42 22.79
CA LEU A 238 21.41 5.83 23.15
C LEU A 238 20.46 6.77 22.39
N ARG A 239 20.22 7.91 23.04
CA ARG A 239 19.27 8.96 22.71
C ARG A 239 19.64 9.75 21.45
N ASP A 240 18.57 10.23 20.83
CA ASP A 240 18.31 11.61 20.41
C ASP A 240 18.82 12.19 19.08
N HIS A 241 17.88 12.94 18.50
CA HIS A 241 18.00 14.21 17.79
C HIS A 241 18.26 14.20 16.28
N HIS A 242 17.23 14.68 15.58
CA HIS A 242 17.27 15.64 14.48
C HIS A 242 18.40 15.47 13.47
N SER A 243 18.03 14.92 12.31
CA SER A 243 18.76 15.06 11.06
C SER A 243 18.82 16.52 10.63
N ASP A 244 19.84 17.21 11.10
CA ASP A 244 20.45 18.32 10.39
C ASP A 244 21.96 18.02 10.38
N ARG A 245 22.57 18.02 9.18
CA ARG A 245 23.95 17.60 8.79
C ARG A 245 23.97 16.20 8.13
N ASN A 246 24.34 16.04 6.86
CA ASN A 246 25.54 16.51 6.18
C ASN A 246 26.81 16.31 7.03
N ASP A 247 27.26 15.07 7.16
CA ASP A 247 28.70 14.78 7.04
C ASP A 247 28.99 13.31 6.79
N SER A 248 30.03 13.09 6.02
CA SER A 248 30.57 11.85 5.49
C SER A 248 31.00 10.82 6.53
N THR A 249 30.58 9.56 6.34
CA THR A 249 31.41 8.38 6.54
C THR A 249 31.15 7.44 5.37
N GLY A 250 32.03 7.49 4.36
CA GLY A 250 31.84 6.78 3.10
C GLY A 250 31.99 5.28 3.26
N THR A 251 30.87 4.56 3.18
CA THR A 251 30.84 3.17 2.72
C THR A 251 30.87 3.23 1.20
N GLU A 252 32.01 2.89 0.59
CA GLU A 252 32.16 2.81 -0.85
C GLU A 252 31.40 1.59 -1.36
N TYR A 253 30.47 1.78 -2.29
CA TYR A 253 29.75 0.74 -2.98
C TYR A 253 30.64 0.14 -4.07
N LEU A 254 30.76 -1.19 -4.10
CA LEU A 254 31.56 -1.93 -5.09
C LEU A 254 30.69 -2.90 -5.89
N ILE A 255 30.86 -2.94 -7.20
CA ILE A 255 30.42 -4.03 -8.09
C ILE A 255 31.65 -4.54 -8.85
N ALA A 256 31.92 -5.84 -8.80
CA ALA A 256 33.03 -6.47 -9.52
C ALA A 256 32.52 -7.60 -10.41
N PHE A 257 32.89 -7.58 -11.70
CA PHE A 257 32.65 -8.68 -12.63
C PHE A 257 33.92 -9.51 -12.78
N ALA A 258 33.82 -10.84 -12.67
CA ALA A 258 34.97 -11.74 -12.72
C ALA A 258 34.66 -13.03 -13.51
N ASN A 259 35.66 -13.62 -14.15
CA ASN A 259 35.56 -14.96 -14.72
C ASN A 259 36.56 -15.89 -14.01
N GLY A 260 36.06 -16.65 -13.03
CA GLY A 260 36.93 -17.37 -12.10
C GLY A 260 37.76 -16.38 -11.27
N ASP A 261 39.07 -16.50 -11.29
CA ASP A 261 39.99 -15.61 -10.56
C ASP A 261 40.37 -14.33 -11.34
N ASP A 262 39.92 -14.19 -12.60
CA ASP A 262 40.26 -13.06 -13.46
C ASP A 262 39.21 -11.94 -13.36
N LEU A 263 39.60 -10.81 -12.77
CA LEU A 263 38.76 -9.60 -12.69
C LEU A 263 38.58 -8.96 -14.08
N ILE A 264 37.32 -8.80 -14.50
CA ILE A 264 36.93 -8.22 -15.80
C ILE A 264 36.75 -6.71 -15.68
N ALA A 265 36.01 -6.26 -14.68
CA ALA A 265 35.72 -4.85 -14.43
C ALA A 265 35.31 -4.63 -12.97
N GLU A 266 35.58 -3.44 -12.45
CA GLU A 266 35.26 -3.05 -11.08
C GLU A 266 34.73 -1.61 -11.07
N PHE A 267 33.65 -1.38 -10.34
CA PHE A 267 32.96 -0.09 -10.23
C PHE A 267 32.85 0.29 -8.75
N ARG A 268 33.28 1.51 -8.41
CA ARG A 268 33.31 2.04 -7.05
C ARG A 268 32.65 3.40 -6.99
N GLY A 269 31.78 3.63 -6.02
CA GLY A 269 31.17 4.93 -5.82
C GLY A 269 30.64 5.14 -4.40
N ASP A 270 30.44 6.39 -4.01
CA ASP A 270 29.75 6.77 -2.77
C ASP A 270 28.22 6.80 -2.93
N GLN A 271 27.73 6.65 -4.17
CA GLN A 271 26.32 6.55 -4.50
C GLN A 271 26.00 5.21 -5.16
N GLN A 272 25.10 4.47 -4.53
CA GLN A 272 24.63 3.17 -5.00
C GLN A 272 24.03 3.23 -6.42
N ALA A 273 23.21 4.25 -6.69
CA ALA A 273 22.56 4.40 -7.99
C ALA A 273 23.55 4.69 -9.11
N GLU A 274 24.59 5.49 -8.86
CA GLU A 274 25.62 5.80 -9.86
C GLU A 274 26.47 4.56 -10.15
N THR A 275 26.92 3.86 -9.10
CA THR A 275 27.71 2.62 -9.24
C THR A 275 26.94 1.54 -10.02
N PHE A 276 25.63 1.42 -9.77
CA PHE A 276 24.76 0.52 -10.52
C PHE A 276 24.64 0.91 -12.00
N VAL A 277 24.44 2.20 -12.31
CA VAL A 277 24.34 2.69 -13.69
C VAL A 277 25.63 2.43 -14.46
N GLU A 278 26.79 2.66 -13.85
CA GLU A 278 28.09 2.41 -14.47
C GLU A 278 28.29 0.93 -14.82
N ALA A 279 27.93 0.03 -13.91
CA ALA A 279 28.03 -1.41 -14.13
C ALA A 279 27.10 -1.87 -15.29
N VAL A 280 25.87 -1.36 -15.35
CA VAL A 280 24.94 -1.66 -16.45
C VAL A 280 25.43 -1.07 -17.77
N ASP A 281 25.91 0.18 -17.77
CA ASP A 281 26.47 0.84 -18.96
C ASP A 281 27.66 0.07 -19.52
N TYR A 282 28.52 -0.48 -18.66
CA TYR A 282 29.62 -1.34 -19.08
C TYR A 282 29.15 -2.60 -19.81
N LEU A 283 28.11 -3.28 -19.31
CA LEU A 283 27.54 -4.46 -19.96
C LEU A 283 26.95 -4.13 -21.34
N VAL A 284 26.36 -2.94 -21.49
CA VAL A 284 25.87 -2.42 -22.78
C VAL A 284 27.01 -2.12 -23.73
N ARG A 285 28.04 -1.40 -23.27
CA ARG A 285 29.13 -0.89 -24.12
C ARG A 285 30.12 -1.97 -24.54
N GLU A 286 30.59 -2.79 -23.61
CA GLU A 286 31.71 -3.71 -23.84
C GLU A 286 31.25 -5.14 -24.15
N HIS A 287 30.08 -5.53 -23.63
CA HIS A 287 29.59 -6.91 -23.74
C HIS A 287 28.29 -7.05 -24.54
N SER A 288 27.80 -5.95 -25.13
CA SER A 288 26.63 -5.91 -26.01
C SER A 288 25.40 -6.62 -25.42
N ILE A 289 25.11 -6.44 -24.12
CA ILE A 289 24.00 -7.12 -23.42
C ILE A 289 22.65 -6.94 -24.12
N VAL A 290 22.46 -5.78 -24.75
CA VAL A 290 21.33 -5.44 -25.64
C VAL A 290 21.05 -6.52 -26.68
N SER A 291 22.08 -7.14 -27.25
CA SER A 291 21.94 -8.20 -28.27
C SER A 291 21.61 -9.58 -27.68
N LYS A 292 21.79 -9.76 -26.37
CA LYS A 292 21.55 -11.01 -25.65
C LYS A 292 20.20 -11.06 -24.92
N ILE A 293 19.68 -9.91 -24.49
CA ILE A 293 18.42 -9.79 -23.75
C ILE A 293 17.15 -9.84 -24.62
N GLY A 294 17.29 -10.05 -25.93
CA GLY A 294 16.19 -10.38 -26.83
C GLY A 294 15.33 -9.19 -27.24
N GLU A 295 14.31 -8.85 -26.44
CA GLU A 295 13.29 -7.84 -26.76
C GLU A 295 13.37 -6.64 -25.81
N PHE A 296 13.16 -5.44 -26.38
CA PHE A 296 12.95 -4.21 -25.60
C PHE A 296 11.45 -3.90 -25.50
N PRO A 297 10.98 -3.45 -24.32
CA PRO A 297 11.77 -3.19 -23.12
C PRO A 297 12.17 -4.48 -22.40
N TYR A 298 13.37 -4.50 -21.82
CA TYR A 298 13.82 -5.65 -21.06
C TYR A 298 13.13 -5.67 -19.70
N ILE A 299 12.23 -6.64 -19.52
CA ILE A 299 11.45 -6.85 -18.29
C ILE A 299 11.84 -8.23 -17.73
N PRO A 300 12.87 -8.33 -16.88
CA PRO A 300 13.23 -9.59 -16.24
C PRO A 300 12.28 -9.99 -15.09
N GLY A 301 11.35 -9.09 -14.72
CA GLY A 301 10.28 -9.33 -13.75
C GLY A 301 8.89 -9.45 -14.39
N ARG A 302 7.82 -9.17 -13.64
CA ARG A 302 6.44 -9.29 -14.14
C ARG A 302 5.86 -7.99 -14.71
N THR A 303 6.37 -6.82 -14.32
CA THR A 303 5.67 -5.55 -14.55
C THR A 303 6.53 -4.33 -14.87
N ARG A 304 7.84 -4.32 -14.57
CA ARG A 304 8.68 -3.11 -14.73
C ARG A 304 9.88 -3.30 -15.66
N PRO A 305 10.05 -2.44 -16.67
CA PRO A 305 11.20 -2.48 -17.56
C PRO A 305 12.45 -1.94 -16.87
N ILE A 306 13.55 -2.69 -16.96
CA ILE A 306 14.84 -2.33 -16.35
C ILE A 306 15.73 -1.63 -17.38
N LEU A 307 15.68 -2.05 -18.66
CA LEU A 307 16.40 -1.42 -19.77
C LEU A 307 15.45 -1.09 -20.92
N HIS A 308 15.64 0.08 -21.54
CA HIS A 308 14.71 0.62 -22.52
C HIS A 308 15.41 1.47 -23.59
N GLU A 309 14.87 1.53 -24.82
CA GLU A 309 15.29 2.42 -25.92
C GLU A 309 14.88 3.91 -25.76
N GLY A 310 14.46 4.34 -24.57
CA GLY A 310 13.82 5.63 -24.30
C GLY A 310 13.31 5.72 -22.86
N ALA A 311 12.86 6.90 -22.41
CA ALA A 311 12.33 7.07 -21.05
C ALA A 311 10.84 6.69 -20.91
N SER A 312 10.18 6.29 -22.01
CA SER A 312 8.75 5.95 -22.07
C SER A 312 8.44 4.97 -23.21
N ILE A 313 7.62 3.95 -22.94
CA ILE A 313 7.06 2.98 -23.91
C ILE A 313 5.54 2.92 -23.73
N ASP A 314 4.79 2.98 -24.82
CA ASP A 314 3.32 2.84 -24.85
C ASP A 314 2.56 3.70 -23.80
N GLY A 315 3.16 4.85 -23.41
CA GLY A 315 2.60 5.78 -22.43
C GLY A 315 2.95 5.50 -20.97
N ILE A 316 3.83 4.54 -20.68
CA ILE A 316 4.37 4.26 -19.34
C ILE A 316 5.76 4.90 -19.21
N GLU A 317 5.90 5.86 -18.29
CA GLU A 317 7.17 6.52 -18.00
C GLU A 317 8.01 5.70 -17.00
N MET A 318 9.33 5.65 -17.24
CA MET A 318 10.28 5.11 -16.27
C MET A 318 10.37 6.00 -15.03
N VAL A 319 10.58 5.40 -13.86
CA VAL A 319 10.75 6.14 -12.61
C VAL A 319 12.22 6.35 -12.30
N GLN A 320 12.68 7.61 -12.33
CA GLN A 320 14.12 7.96 -12.23
C GLN A 320 14.97 7.27 -13.32
N PRO A 321 14.68 7.52 -14.62
CA PRO A 321 15.50 6.99 -15.71
C PRO A 321 16.88 7.64 -15.72
N ARG A 322 17.90 6.84 -16.01
CA ARG A 322 19.26 7.29 -16.29
C ARG A 322 19.65 6.85 -17.70
N GLU A 323 20.10 7.80 -18.50
CA GLU A 323 20.60 7.52 -19.85
C GLU A 323 21.94 6.78 -19.76
N ILE A 324 22.10 5.75 -20.59
CA ILE A 324 23.32 4.96 -20.76
C ILE A 324 23.71 4.89 -22.24
N THR A 325 24.90 4.37 -22.53
CA THR A 325 25.49 4.31 -23.87
C THR A 325 24.55 3.66 -24.88
N GLY A 326 24.46 4.24 -26.09
CA GLY A 326 23.66 3.68 -27.19
C GLY A 326 22.23 4.21 -27.25
N GLY A 327 21.87 5.21 -26.44
CA GLY A 327 20.53 5.80 -26.39
C GLY A 327 19.53 4.98 -25.58
N TYR A 328 20.04 4.06 -24.75
CA TYR A 328 19.24 3.27 -23.82
C TYR A 328 19.09 4.00 -22.48
N TYR A 329 18.11 3.58 -21.70
CA TYR A 329 17.82 4.09 -20.36
C TYR A 329 17.70 2.94 -19.38
N VAL A 330 18.19 3.15 -18.16
CA VAL A 330 18.06 2.22 -17.03
C VAL A 330 17.22 2.87 -15.92
N GLU A 331 16.32 2.08 -15.30
CA GLU A 331 15.51 2.56 -14.17
C GLU A 331 16.31 2.48 -12.88
N THR A 332 16.41 3.58 -12.13
CA THR A 332 17.20 3.62 -10.87
C THR A 332 16.37 3.68 -9.59
N ASN A 333 15.04 3.82 -9.70
CA ASN A 333 14.10 3.72 -8.57
C ASN A 333 13.90 2.27 -8.11
N LEU A 334 15.00 1.65 -7.69
CA LEU A 334 15.11 0.27 -7.24
C LEU A 334 15.67 0.28 -5.82
N SER A 335 15.22 -0.64 -4.97
CA SER A 335 15.88 -0.88 -3.71
C SER A 335 17.27 -1.47 -3.94
N SER A 336 18.13 -1.31 -2.95
CA SER A 336 19.33 -2.09 -2.69
C SER A 336 19.35 -3.53 -3.23
N VAL A 337 18.41 -4.35 -2.75
CA VAL A 337 18.26 -5.75 -3.13
C VAL A 337 17.87 -5.91 -4.60
N GLN A 338 17.03 -5.01 -5.12
CA GLN A 338 16.62 -5.04 -6.52
C GLN A 338 17.80 -4.72 -7.45
N LYS A 339 18.64 -3.73 -7.12
CA LYS A 339 19.83 -3.40 -7.92
C LYS A 339 20.78 -4.59 -8.04
N ARG A 340 21.06 -5.31 -6.94
CA ARG A 340 21.85 -6.55 -6.99
C ARG A 340 21.22 -7.59 -7.91
N ARG A 341 19.93 -7.89 -7.68
CA ARG A 341 19.20 -8.89 -8.46
C ARG A 341 19.18 -8.59 -9.96
N GLU A 342 19.01 -7.32 -10.35
CA GLU A 342 18.99 -6.97 -11.78
C GLU A 342 20.39 -7.06 -12.41
N ILE A 343 21.46 -6.76 -11.68
CA ILE A 343 22.82 -7.02 -12.15
C ILE A 343 23.06 -8.52 -12.31
N ASP A 344 22.68 -9.35 -11.32
CA ASP A 344 22.80 -10.81 -11.40
C ASP A 344 22.11 -11.35 -12.68
N ARG A 345 20.87 -10.91 -12.94
CA ARG A 345 20.11 -11.30 -14.14
C ARG A 345 20.75 -10.88 -15.46
N LEU A 346 21.35 -9.69 -15.50
CA LEU A 346 22.08 -9.24 -16.70
C LEU A 346 23.36 -10.05 -16.90
N VAL A 347 24.02 -10.42 -15.80
CA VAL A 347 25.24 -11.23 -15.78
C VAL A 347 24.96 -12.69 -16.17
N ASP A 348 23.79 -13.25 -15.85
CA ASP A 348 23.36 -14.62 -16.22
C ASP A 348 23.39 -14.91 -17.73
N HIS A 349 23.44 -13.87 -18.57
CA HIS A 349 23.61 -14.00 -20.01
C HIS A 349 25.07 -14.25 -20.45
N TYR A 350 26.01 -14.34 -19.51
CA TYR A 350 27.45 -14.48 -19.72
C TYR A 350 28.09 -15.58 -18.87
N ASP A 351 29.31 -15.95 -19.24
CA ASP A 351 30.14 -16.90 -18.48
C ASP A 351 31.00 -16.20 -17.40
N PHE A 352 30.54 -15.07 -16.85
CA PHE A 352 31.20 -14.37 -15.75
C PHE A 352 30.26 -14.20 -14.56
N THR A 353 30.82 -14.03 -13.37
CA THR A 353 30.11 -13.83 -12.10
C THR A 353 30.21 -12.38 -11.65
N VAL A 354 29.37 -12.00 -10.70
CA VAL A 354 29.39 -10.68 -10.06
C VAL A 354 29.55 -10.80 -8.55
N GLU A 355 30.32 -9.89 -7.96
CA GLU A 355 30.47 -9.72 -6.52
C GLU A 355 30.12 -8.28 -6.12
N PHE A 356 29.59 -8.12 -4.91
CA PHE A 356 29.18 -6.84 -4.33
C PHE A 356 29.87 -6.62 -2.98
N ASP A 357 30.36 -5.41 -2.71
CA ASP A 357 30.86 -4.99 -1.39
C ASP A 357 30.29 -3.60 -1.01
N GLY A 358 30.12 -3.36 0.29
CA GLY A 358 29.36 -2.24 0.84
C GLY A 358 27.91 -2.61 1.18
N ASP A 359 27.19 -1.70 1.88
CA ASP A 359 25.80 -1.91 2.33
C ASP A 359 24.80 -1.80 1.16
N TRP A 360 24.92 -2.74 0.22
CA TRP A 360 24.13 -2.81 -1.00
C TRP A 360 22.68 -3.16 -0.78
#